data_AF-A0A851QHP7-F1
#
_entry.id   AF-A0A851QHP7-F1
#
_cell.length_a   1.000
_cell.length_b   1.000
_cell.length_c   1.000
_cell.angle_alpha   90.00
_cell.angle_beta   90.00
_cell.angle_gamma   90.00
#
_symmetry.space_group_name_H-M   'P 1'
#
loop_
_entity.id
_entity.type
_entity.pdbx_description
1 polymer ?
#
loop_
_entity_poly.entity_id
_entity_poly.type
_entity_poly.pdbx_seq_one_letter_code
_entity_poly.pdbx_strand_id
1 'polypeptide(L)'
;MCAGCFIHLLADARLKEEQATCPNCRCEISKSLCCRNLAVEKAVSELPSECGFCMQQFPRSLLERHQKEECQDRVTQCKYKRIGCPWQGPYHELTVHEAECTHPTKTGNELMEILDEMDQTRKKEMQLYNSIFSLLSFEKIGYT
;
A
#
# COMPACT_ATOMS: atom_id res chain seq x y z
N MET A 1 -6.84 21.87 -11.99
CA MET A 1 -7.22 23.20 -12.50
C MET A 1 -6.44 24.23 -11.73
N CYS A 2 -5.63 25.04 -12.42
CA CYS A 2 -4.90 26.15 -11.81
C CYS A 2 -5.83 27.35 -11.57
N ALA A 3 -5.36 28.34 -10.80
CA ALA A 3 -6.13 29.55 -10.48
C ALA A 3 -6.56 30.34 -11.73
N GLY A 4 -5.70 30.43 -12.76
CA GLY A 4 -6.02 31.10 -14.02
C GLY A 4 -7.20 30.43 -14.75
N CYS A 5 -7.11 29.12 -15.00
CA CYS A 5 -8.20 28.37 -15.64
C CYS A 5 -9.51 28.46 -14.85
N PHE A 6 -9.44 28.48 -13.52
CA PHE A 6 -10.61 28.64 -12.66
C PHE A 6 -11.28 30.00 -12.86
N ILE A 7 -10.50 31.09 -12.85
CA ILE A 7 -11.03 32.45 -13.08
C ILE A 7 -11.64 32.57 -14.48
N HIS A 8 -10.99 32.01 -15.51
CA HIS A 8 -11.50 32.03 -16.88
C HIS A 8 -12.85 31.33 -17.00
N LEU A 9 -13.03 30.15 -16.41
CA LEU A 9 -14.31 29.43 -16.44
C LEU A 9 -15.42 30.19 -15.71
N LEU A 10 -15.12 30.80 -14.56
CA LEU A 10 -16.10 31.64 -13.85
C LEU A 10 -16.49 32.88 -14.67
N ALA A 11 -15.53 33.49 -15.36
CA ALA A 11 -15.79 34.65 -16.20
C ALA A 11 -16.63 34.29 -17.44
N ASP A 12 -16.32 33.18 -18.11
CA ASP A 12 -17.05 32.70 -19.29
C ASP A 12 -18.50 32.34 -18.96
N ALA A 13 -18.71 31.60 -17.87
CA ALA A 13 -20.06 31.25 -17.40
C ALA A 13 -20.89 32.50 -17.08
N ARG A 14 -20.27 33.52 -16.47
CA ARG A 14 -20.93 34.80 -16.18
C ARG A 14 -21.33 35.54 -17.46
N LEU A 15 -20.49 35.54 -18.50
CA LEU A 15 -20.82 36.18 -19.79
C LEU A 15 -21.96 35.48 -20.53
N LYS A 16 -22.15 34.18 -20.30
CA LYS A 16 -23.20 33.36 -20.89
C LYS A 16 -24.47 33.26 -20.05
N GLU A 17 -24.47 33.88 -18.86
CA GLU A 17 -25.55 33.75 -17.86
C GLU A 17 -25.81 32.28 -17.45
N GLU A 18 -24.76 31.47 -17.42
CA GLU A 18 -24.79 30.04 -17.08
C GLU A 18 -24.09 29.74 -15.75
N GLN A 19 -24.38 28.57 -15.18
CA GLN A 19 -23.67 28.06 -14.01
C GLN A 19 -22.32 27.46 -14.42
N ALA A 20 -21.25 27.90 -13.77
CA ALA A 20 -19.91 27.38 -14.05
C ALA A 20 -19.79 25.92 -13.59
N THR A 21 -19.27 25.05 -14.46
CA THR A 21 -19.06 23.63 -14.16
C THR A 21 -17.64 23.18 -14.49
N CYS A 22 -17.15 22.17 -13.77
CA CYS A 22 -15.85 21.58 -14.03
C CYS A 22 -15.85 20.81 -15.37
N PRO A 23 -14.91 21.07 -16.30
CA PRO A 23 -14.87 20.38 -17.58
C PRO A 23 -14.64 18.86 -17.48
N ASN A 24 -14.06 18.38 -16.38
CA ASN A 24 -13.70 16.96 -16.22
C ASN A 24 -14.76 16.13 -15.46
N CYS A 25 -15.53 16.71 -14.54
CA CYS A 25 -16.57 15.99 -13.78
C CYS A 25 -17.95 16.65 -13.79
N ARG A 26 -18.10 17.80 -14.43
CA ARG A 26 -19.36 18.56 -14.56
C ARG A 26 -19.99 19.01 -13.23
N CYS A 27 -19.30 18.85 -12.10
CA CYS A 27 -19.74 19.43 -10.84
C CYS A 27 -19.71 20.96 -10.93
N GLU A 28 -20.63 21.62 -10.22
CA GLU A 28 -20.64 23.07 -10.12
C GLU A 28 -19.35 23.58 -9.46
N ILE A 29 -18.91 24.76 -9.89
CA ILE A 29 -17.74 25.44 -9.35
C ILE A 29 -18.08 26.87 -8.99
N SER A 30 -17.63 27.32 -7.81
CA SER A 30 -17.83 28.69 -7.35
C SER A 30 -16.68 29.11 -6.43
N LYS A 31 -16.57 30.42 -6.12
CA LYS A 31 -15.54 30.93 -5.20
C LYS A 31 -15.72 30.44 -3.75
N SER A 32 -16.95 30.09 -3.38
CA SER A 32 -17.29 29.62 -2.03
C SER A 32 -17.34 28.10 -1.91
N LEU A 33 -17.30 27.37 -3.03
CA LEU A 33 -17.38 25.92 -3.05
C LEU A 33 -15.99 25.29 -3.23
N CYS A 34 -15.55 24.55 -2.21
CA CYS A 34 -14.38 23.69 -2.36
C CYS A 34 -14.80 22.41 -3.10
N CYS A 35 -14.32 22.22 -4.32
CA CYS A 35 -14.56 21.02 -5.12
C CYS A 35 -13.28 20.23 -5.35
N ARG A 36 -13.40 18.91 -5.43
CA ARG A 36 -12.29 17.99 -5.70
C ARG A 36 -11.67 18.27 -7.08
N ASN A 37 -10.35 18.40 -7.15
CA ASN A 37 -9.65 18.82 -8.36
C ASN A 37 -9.12 17.62 -9.15
N LEU A 38 -10.00 16.92 -9.86
CA LEU A 38 -9.64 15.71 -10.60
C LEU A 38 -8.52 15.91 -11.63
N ALA A 39 -8.40 17.10 -12.21
CA ALA A 39 -7.30 17.39 -13.13
C ALA A 39 -5.94 17.40 -12.42
N VAL A 40 -5.88 17.93 -11.19
CA VAL A 40 -4.65 17.86 -10.36
C VAL A 40 -4.40 16.44 -9.92
N GLU A 41 -5.42 15.70 -9.48
CA GLU A 41 -5.25 14.30 -9.06
C GLU A 41 -4.72 13.42 -10.19
N LYS A 42 -5.29 13.54 -11.40
CA LYS A 42 -4.78 12.84 -12.59
C LYS A 42 -3.34 13.26 -12.92
N ALA A 43 -3.02 14.55 -12.85
CA ALA A 43 -1.64 14.99 -13.10
C ALA A 43 -0.66 14.43 -12.06
N VAL A 44 -1.05 14.43 -10.78
CA VAL A 44 -0.27 13.88 -9.68
C VAL A 44 -0.11 12.37 -9.81
N SER A 45 -1.11 11.65 -10.30
CA SER A 45 -1.05 10.20 -10.49
C SER A 45 -0.04 9.78 -11.54
N GLU A 46 0.21 10.62 -12.55
CA GLU A 46 1.20 10.38 -13.60
C GLU A 46 2.62 10.83 -13.24
N LEU A 47 2.81 11.49 -12.09
CA LEU A 47 4.15 11.90 -11.67
C LEU A 47 5.02 10.65 -11.44
N PRO A 48 6.30 10.70 -11.87
CA PRO A 48 7.21 9.60 -11.65
C PRO A 48 7.51 9.44 -10.15
N SER A 49 7.61 8.19 -9.74
CA SER A 49 8.03 7.78 -8.40
C SER A 49 8.86 6.50 -8.51
N GLU A 50 9.82 6.36 -7.62
CA GLU A 50 10.76 5.25 -7.62
C GLU A 50 10.21 4.03 -6.87
N CYS A 51 10.44 2.84 -7.42
CA CYS A 51 10.16 1.58 -6.74
C CYS A 51 11.25 1.27 -5.71
N GLY A 52 10.88 1.15 -4.43
CA GLY A 52 11.82 0.81 -3.36
C GLY A 52 12.46 -0.59 -3.43
N PHE A 53 12.14 -1.42 -4.42
CA PHE A 53 12.75 -2.72 -4.64
C PHE A 53 13.75 -2.71 -5.80
N CYS A 54 13.31 -2.34 -7.01
CA CYS A 54 14.12 -2.37 -8.22
C CYS A 54 14.73 -1.00 -8.61
N MET A 55 14.42 0.07 -7.86
CA MET A 55 14.86 1.45 -8.08
C MET A 55 14.49 2.04 -9.46
N GLN A 56 13.55 1.41 -10.18
CA GLN A 56 13.02 1.92 -11.45
C GLN A 56 11.89 2.93 -11.21
N GLN A 57 11.71 3.86 -12.15
CA GLN A 57 10.66 4.88 -12.08
C GLN A 57 9.36 4.42 -12.72
N PHE A 58 8.25 4.67 -12.03
CA PHE A 58 6.89 4.38 -12.49
C PHE A 58 5.96 5.56 -12.19
N PRO A 59 4.89 5.73 -12.97
CA PRO A 59 3.77 6.59 -12.56
C PRO A 59 3.27 6.19 -11.18
N ARG A 60 2.97 7.17 -10.31
CA ARG A 60 2.43 6.90 -8.96
C ARG A 60 1.18 6.02 -8.99
N SER A 61 0.35 6.16 -10.02
CA SER A 61 -0.85 5.34 -10.25
C SER A 61 -0.54 3.85 -10.40
N LEU A 62 0.63 3.49 -10.95
CA LEU A 62 1.03 2.11 -11.23
C LEU A 62 1.98 1.55 -10.18
N LEU A 63 2.62 2.40 -9.37
CA LEU A 63 3.67 1.99 -8.45
C LEU A 63 3.21 0.93 -7.44
N GLU A 64 2.01 1.08 -6.87
CA GLU A 64 1.49 0.12 -5.88
C GLU A 64 1.27 -1.26 -6.51
N ARG A 65 0.66 -1.31 -7.70
CA ARG A 65 0.46 -2.57 -8.42
C ARG A 65 1.79 -3.20 -8.81
N HIS A 66 2.72 -2.39 -9.31
CA HIS A 66 4.07 -2.84 -9.63
C HIS A 66 4.74 -3.51 -8.42
N GLN A 67 4.78 -2.82 -7.28
CA GLN A 67 5.41 -3.33 -6.06
C GLN A 67 4.78 -4.63 -5.53
N LYS A 68 3.46 -4.78 -5.66
CA LYS A 68 2.74 -5.96 -5.18
C LYS A 68 2.81 -7.16 -6.12
N GLU A 69 2.72 -6.93 -7.43
CA GLU A 69 2.42 -8.00 -8.39
C GLU A 69 3.46 -8.17 -9.50
N GLU A 70 4.08 -7.09 -9.95
CA GLU A 70 4.89 -7.11 -11.20
C GLU A 70 6.40 -7.08 -10.93
N CYS A 71 6.82 -6.45 -9.84
CA CYS A 71 8.23 -6.23 -9.52
C CYS A 71 8.96 -7.55 -9.26
N GLN A 72 10.04 -7.80 -9.99
CA GLN A 72 10.85 -9.02 -9.87
C GLN A 72 11.71 -9.03 -8.60
N ASP A 73 11.96 -7.86 -8.04
CA ASP A 73 12.75 -7.67 -6.82
C ASP A 73 11.88 -7.53 -5.57
N ARG A 74 10.55 -7.63 -5.71
CA ARG A 74 9.65 -7.64 -4.55
C ARG A 74 9.98 -8.80 -3.63
N VAL A 75 9.92 -8.55 -2.33
CA VAL A 75 10.14 -9.58 -1.32
C VAL A 75 8.95 -10.53 -1.32
N THR A 76 9.21 -11.80 -1.57
CA THR A 76 8.22 -12.87 -1.53
C THR A 76 8.64 -13.97 -0.57
N GLN A 77 7.71 -14.85 -0.25
CA GLN A 77 7.88 -15.91 0.75
C GLN A 77 7.61 -17.25 0.07
N CYS A 78 8.33 -18.28 0.49
CA CYS A 78 8.15 -19.62 -0.04
C CYS A 78 6.71 -20.11 0.22
N LYS A 79 6.09 -20.84 -0.73
CA LYS A 79 4.78 -21.48 -0.52
C LYS A 79 4.76 -22.41 0.71
N TYR A 80 5.90 -22.98 1.08
CA TYR A 80 6.08 -23.83 2.25
C TYR A 80 6.33 -23.06 3.55
N LYS A 81 6.19 -21.73 3.58
CA LYS A 81 6.21 -20.95 4.82
C LYS A 81 5.18 -21.44 5.86
N ARG A 82 4.05 -21.99 5.38
CA ARG A 82 3.01 -22.59 6.25
C ARG A 82 3.50 -23.79 7.06
N ILE A 83 4.54 -24.48 6.58
CA ILE A 83 5.21 -25.59 7.26
C ILE A 83 6.60 -25.16 7.78
N GLY A 84 6.78 -23.85 7.97
CA GLY A 84 7.95 -23.28 8.63
C GLY A 84 9.16 -23.04 7.75
N CYS A 85 9.02 -22.98 6.42
CA CYS A 85 10.11 -22.47 5.58
C CYS A 85 10.40 -21.00 5.90
N PRO A 86 11.62 -20.63 6.37
CA PRO A 86 11.95 -19.26 6.75
C PRO A 86 12.34 -18.39 5.55
N TRP A 87 12.43 -18.96 4.36
CA TRP A 87 12.92 -18.27 3.17
C TRP A 87 12.04 -17.08 2.79
N GLN A 88 12.70 -15.92 2.65
CA GLN A 88 12.15 -14.70 2.09
C GLN A 88 13.22 -14.09 1.18
N GLY A 89 12.84 -13.72 -0.03
CA GLY A 89 13.78 -13.22 -1.03
C GLY A 89 13.09 -12.58 -2.22
N PRO A 90 13.87 -12.09 -3.19
CA PRO A 90 13.35 -11.54 -4.44
C PRO A 90 12.47 -12.54 -5.17
N TYR A 91 11.41 -12.07 -5.84
CA TYR A 91 10.49 -12.94 -6.57
C TYR A 91 11.18 -13.76 -7.67
N HIS A 92 12.18 -13.21 -8.35
CA HIS A 92 12.88 -13.93 -9.41
C HIS A 92 13.67 -15.16 -8.90
N GLU A 93 14.03 -15.21 -7.62
CA GLU A 93 14.71 -16.35 -6.99
C GLU A 93 13.72 -17.39 -6.45
N LEU A 94 12.44 -17.04 -6.32
CA LEU A 94 11.42 -17.90 -5.69
C LEU A 94 11.31 -19.26 -6.37
N THR A 95 11.28 -19.30 -7.70
CA THR A 95 11.14 -20.56 -8.45
C THR A 95 12.32 -21.49 -8.23
N VAL A 96 13.54 -20.94 -8.15
CA VAL A 96 14.76 -21.71 -7.87
C VAL A 96 14.68 -22.27 -6.46
N HIS A 97 14.36 -21.42 -5.48
CA HIS A 97 14.20 -21.86 -4.09
C HIS A 97 13.12 -22.94 -3.95
N GLU A 98 11.97 -22.80 -4.60
CA GLU A 98 10.88 -23.77 -4.49
C GLU A 98 11.22 -25.14 -5.07
N ALA A 99 12.09 -25.20 -6.09
CA ALA A 99 12.60 -26.46 -6.64
C ALA A 99 13.59 -27.15 -5.70
N GLU A 100 14.33 -26.37 -4.91
CA GLU A 100 15.37 -26.85 -3.98
C GLU A 100 14.88 -26.92 -2.53
N CYS A 101 13.62 -26.56 -2.26
CA CYS A 101 13.09 -26.46 -0.91
C CYS A 101 13.06 -27.85 -0.24
N THR A 102 13.67 -27.96 0.93
CA THR A 102 13.74 -29.20 1.71
C THR A 102 12.53 -29.39 2.64
N HIS A 103 11.76 -28.34 2.91
CA HIS A 103 10.59 -28.41 3.79
C HIS A 103 9.52 -29.44 3.38
N PRO A 104 9.23 -29.68 2.08
CA PRO A 104 8.29 -30.72 1.66
C PRO A 104 8.74 -32.14 1.98
N THR A 105 10.04 -32.38 2.12
CA THR A 105 10.61 -33.70 2.39
C THR A 105 10.96 -33.94 3.86
N LYS A 106 10.77 -32.93 4.72
CA LYS A 106 10.94 -33.07 6.18
C LYS A 106 9.92 -34.04 6.76
N THR A 107 10.36 -34.77 7.78
CA THR A 107 9.50 -35.70 8.52
C THR A 107 8.50 -34.94 9.41
N GLY A 108 7.41 -35.62 9.78
CA GLY A 108 6.40 -35.02 10.66
C GLY A 108 6.96 -34.54 12.00
N ASN A 109 7.92 -35.28 12.59
CA ASN A 109 8.56 -34.88 13.84
C ASN A 109 9.34 -33.58 13.70
N GLU A 110 10.15 -33.45 12.64
CA GLU A 110 10.90 -32.22 12.35
C GLU A 110 9.98 -31.03 12.09
N LEU A 111 8.84 -31.24 11.41
CA LEU A 111 7.85 -30.19 11.19
C LEU A 111 7.15 -29.78 12.48
N MET A 112 6.86 -30.71 13.39
CA MET A 112 6.21 -30.41 14.67
C MET A 112 7.09 -29.53 15.56
N GLU A 113 8.40 -29.77 15.60
CA GLU A 113 9.35 -28.93 16.33
C GLU A 113 9.35 -27.50 15.78
N ILE A 114 9.45 -27.35 14.45
CA ILE A 114 9.43 -26.03 13.79
C ILE A 114 8.10 -25.30 14.05
N LEU A 115 6.97 -26.01 13.97
CA LEU A 115 5.65 -25.41 14.18
C LEU A 115 5.44 -24.98 15.64
N ASP A 116 5.94 -25.74 16.61
CA ASP A 116 5.87 -25.33 18.02
C ASP A 116 6.69 -24.05 18.26
N GLU A 117 7.91 -23.95 17.73
CA GLU A 117 8.71 -22.73 17.81
C GLU A 117 8.00 -21.51 17.21
N MET A 118 7.35 -21.69 16.05
CA MET A 118 6.54 -20.65 15.42
C MET A 118 5.36 -20.23 16.30
N ASP A 119 4.67 -21.18 16.92
CA ASP A 119 3.55 -20.92 17.83
C ASP A 119 3.99 -20.17 19.09
N GLN A 120 5.14 -20.54 19.67
CA GLN A 120 5.71 -19.82 20.82
C GLN A 120 6.10 -18.39 20.45
N THR A 121 6.71 -18.20 19.29
CA THR A 121 7.08 -16.85 18.79
C THR A 121 5.83 -15.99 18.60
N ARG A 122 4.80 -16.54 17.96
CA ARG A 122 3.51 -15.85 17.76
C ARG A 122 2.83 -15.51 19.09
N LYS A 123 2.87 -16.40 20.09
CA LYS A 123 2.34 -16.13 21.44
C LYS A 123 3.07 -14.96 22.10
N LYS A 124 4.41 -14.91 21.99
CA LYS A 124 5.22 -13.80 22.55
C LYS A 124 4.90 -12.47 21.87
N GLU A 125 4.78 -12.46 20.54
CA GLU A 125 4.37 -11.26 19.79
C GLU A 125 2.97 -10.79 20.22
N MET A 126 2.01 -11.71 20.34
CA MET A 126 0.66 -11.37 20.80
C MET A 126 0.67 -10.80 22.23
N GLN A 127 1.50 -11.34 23.12
CA GLN A 127 1.69 -10.81 24.47
C GLN A 127 2.28 -9.39 24.45
N LEU A 128 3.25 -9.12 23.58
CA LEU A 128 3.80 -7.77 23.37
C LEU A 128 2.71 -6.81 22.89
N TYR A 129 1.94 -7.17 21.87
CA TYR A 129 0.84 -6.34 21.37
C TYR A 129 -0.21 -6.07 22.45
N ASN A 130 -0.61 -7.09 23.22
CA ASN A 130 -1.53 -6.93 24.34
C ASN A 130 -0.97 -6.01 25.43
N SER A 131 0.34 -6.10 25.70
CA SER A 131 1.01 -5.22 26.66
C SER A 131 1.04 -3.77 26.18
N ILE A 132 1.38 -3.54 24.91
CA ILE A 132 1.33 -2.22 24.28
C ILE A 132 -0.10 -1.68 24.34
N PHE A 133 -1.10 -2.48 23.98
CA PHE A 133 -2.51 -2.08 24.03
C PHE A 133 -2.95 -1.73 25.46
N SER A 134 -2.53 -2.50 26.48
CA SER A 134 -2.84 -2.21 27.89
C SER A 134 -2.14 -0.96 28.42
N LEU A 135 -0.96 -0.62 27.91
CA LEU A 135 -0.24 0.60 28.28
C LEU A 135 -0.85 1.83 27.59
N LEU A 136 -1.30 1.67 26.36
CA LEU A 136 -1.87 2.74 25.54
C LEU A 136 -3.39 2.87 25.67
N SER A 137 -4.04 2.03 26.49
CA SER A 137 -5.48 2.13 26.73
C SER A 137 -5.80 3.38 27.55
N PHE A 138 -6.85 4.08 27.11
CA PHE A 138 -7.25 5.42 27.61
C PHE A 138 -7.50 5.46 29.13
N GLU A 139 -7.88 4.33 29.74
CA GLU A 139 -8.10 4.20 31.19
C GLU A 139 -6.84 4.49 32.03
N LYS A 140 -5.63 4.41 31.46
CA LYS A 140 -4.37 4.74 32.15
C LYS A 140 -3.73 6.07 31.74
N ILE A 141 -4.28 6.76 30.73
CA ILE A 141 -3.75 8.03 30.20
C ILE A 141 -4.53 9.25 30.74
N GLY A 142 -5.68 9.03 31.36
CA GLY A 142 -6.50 10.10 31.95
C GLY A 142 -6.28 10.32 33.45
N TYR A 143 -5.15 10.94 33.84
CA TYR A 143 -5.05 11.72 35.08
C TYR A 143 -4.00 12.82 34.91
N THR A 144 -4.44 13.99 34.45
CA THR A 144 -4.04 15.35 34.88
C THR A 144 -4.94 16.35 34.20
#